data_AF-A0AAN8RQA5-F1
#
_entry.id   AF-A0AAN8RQA5-F1
#
_cell.length_a   1.000
_cell.length_b   1.000
_cell.length_c   1.000
_cell.angle_alpha   90.00
_cell.angle_beta   90.00
_cell.angle_gamma   90.00
#
_symmetry.space_group_name_H-M   'P 1'
#
loop_
_entity.id
_entity.type
_entity.pdbx_description
1 polymer ?
#
loop_
_entity_poly.entity_id
_entity_poly.type
_entity_poly.pdbx_seq_one_letter_code
_entity_poly.pdbx_strand_id
1 'polypeptide(L)'
;MHLMSTNPKSDFSPHDDIFLKYGIAGCRKRWIKRHPTHPIYEGQWNWAYQDLDSFEGDETVWKEIDDMIWQDVDILLCTIGIALSDKLHNTFSPKMLILDEAFAVTEGLTLALMLKFRKSLELCVLIGDSYQRFLRYLPFVQKTPSMASRLRKGGWGVTCLRLNHRTDTKICEFLREYAYNSIANLNKKEISEEYKYYLENTTDIINRLWINVVGEERIAGYGAVFNMAEVQLIEKLVRTLTTTEAIPEHAIAVLSPYAGQLGKLRKALSDQILQGLSVSSVGDYQGIECDLIILSLVRSNQFCQIGILNANTMIVSALSRARFGNIIVGNHKMMSNLGGAYDYWGHHMKRLVNLELIPVVDAGQCIFS
;
A
#
# COMPACT_ATOMS: atom_id res chain seq x y z
N MET A 1 -2.95 11.56 21.72
CA MET A 1 -2.83 11.01 20.35
C MET A 1 -3.30 12.03 19.32
N HIS A 2 -2.36 12.81 18.76
CA HIS A 2 -2.64 13.75 17.67
C HIS A 2 -2.33 13.06 16.35
N LEU A 3 -3.36 12.50 15.71
CA LEU A 3 -3.25 11.83 14.42
C LEU A 3 -3.22 12.87 13.30
N MET A 4 -2.06 13.01 12.64
CA MET A 4 -1.98 13.58 11.29
C MET A 4 -1.76 12.43 10.31
N SER A 5 -2.85 11.77 9.91
CA SER A 5 -2.81 10.76 8.86
C SER A 5 -2.59 11.46 7.51
N THR A 6 -1.56 11.04 6.79
CA THR A 6 -1.33 11.41 5.39
C THR A 6 -1.56 10.15 4.57
N ASN A 7 -2.65 10.15 3.80
CA ASN A 7 -2.95 9.10 2.84
C ASN A 7 -2.21 9.48 1.54
N PRO A 8 -1.30 8.66 0.98
CA PRO A 8 -0.59 9.02 -0.23
C PRO A 8 -1.53 8.80 -1.42
N LYS A 9 -2.31 9.81 -1.78
CA LYS A 9 -2.94 9.89 -3.10
C LYS A 9 -2.33 11.06 -3.87
N SER A 10 -1.65 10.69 -4.96
CA SER A 10 -1.26 11.48 -6.13
C SER A 10 -0.26 12.63 -5.95
N ASP A 11 0.78 12.55 -6.78
CA ASP A 11 1.51 13.61 -7.47
C ASP A 11 1.92 14.85 -6.67
N PHE A 12 3.23 15.11 -6.63
CA PHE A 12 3.84 16.36 -6.18
C PHE A 12 3.03 17.58 -6.64
N SER A 13 2.22 18.13 -5.73
CA SER A 13 1.30 19.25 -5.94
C SER A 13 1.08 19.93 -4.58
N PRO A 14 0.82 21.25 -4.52
CA PRO A 14 0.70 22.09 -3.31
C PRO A 14 -0.38 21.67 -2.26
N HIS A 15 -0.96 20.47 -2.36
CA HIS A 15 -1.99 19.95 -1.45
C HIS A 15 -1.45 19.45 -0.10
N ASP A 16 -0.16 19.14 0.03
CA ASP A 16 0.46 18.79 1.32
C ASP A 16 0.33 19.94 2.34
N ASP A 17 0.33 21.19 1.86
CA ASP A 17 0.13 22.38 2.68
C ASP A 17 -1.28 22.50 3.24
N ILE A 18 -2.28 22.06 2.47
CA ILE A 18 -3.69 22.14 2.83
C ILE A 18 -4.01 21.12 3.93
N PHE A 19 -3.51 19.89 3.82
CA PHE A 19 -3.76 18.85 4.83
C PHE A 19 -2.99 19.06 6.13
N LEU A 20 -1.75 19.57 6.07
CA LEU A 20 -1.03 19.98 7.28
C LEU A 20 -1.77 21.11 7.99
N LYS A 21 -2.30 22.10 7.24
CA LYS A 21 -3.16 23.17 7.77
C LYS A 21 -4.41 22.63 8.48
N TYR A 22 -5.13 21.66 7.92
CA TYR A 22 -6.34 21.10 8.56
C TYR A 22 -6.02 20.15 9.72
N GLY A 23 -4.94 19.36 9.64
CA GLY A 23 -4.46 18.52 10.73
C GLY A 23 -4.02 19.34 11.94
N ILE A 24 -3.22 20.39 11.69
CA ILE A 24 -2.79 21.36 12.70
C ILE A 24 -3.99 22.14 13.23
N ALA A 25 -4.91 22.63 12.39
CA ALA A 25 -6.13 23.31 12.85
C ALA A 25 -6.99 22.44 13.76
N GLY A 26 -7.16 21.15 13.43
CA GLY A 26 -7.84 20.19 14.30
C GLY A 26 -7.08 19.88 15.59
N CYS A 27 -5.75 20.00 15.60
CA CYS A 27 -4.93 19.91 16.81
C CYS A 27 -5.04 21.18 17.67
N ARG A 28 -4.96 22.37 17.05
CA ARG A 28 -5.18 23.69 17.66
C ARG A 28 -6.54 23.75 18.36
N LYS A 29 -7.63 23.42 17.66
CA LYS A 29 -8.99 23.35 18.24
C LYS A 29 -9.08 22.42 19.45
N ARG A 30 -8.44 21.25 19.39
CA ARG A 30 -8.46 20.26 20.49
C ARG A 30 -7.61 20.69 21.68
N TRP A 31 -6.42 21.26 21.41
CA TRP A 31 -5.52 21.74 22.44
C TRP A 31 -6.14 22.93 23.19
N ILE A 32 -6.76 23.86 22.45
CA ILE A 32 -7.48 25.00 23.01
C ILE A 32 -8.61 24.57 23.94
N LYS A 33 -9.43 23.60 23.51
CA LYS A 33 -10.51 23.03 24.34
C LYS A 33 -10.00 22.31 25.60
N ARG A 34 -8.78 21.77 25.59
CA ARG A 34 -8.20 21.04 26.74
C ARG A 34 -7.55 21.96 27.76
N HIS A 35 -7.19 23.19 27.39
CA HIS A 35 -6.47 24.13 28.25
C HIS A 35 -7.25 25.44 28.47
N PRO A 36 -8.53 25.40 28.90
CA PRO A 36 -9.39 26.60 28.95
C PRO A 36 -8.91 27.68 29.94
N THR A 37 -8.01 27.35 30.86
CA THR A 37 -7.47 28.27 31.89
C THR A 37 -6.00 28.62 31.66
N HIS A 38 -5.43 28.35 30.48
CA HIS A 38 -4.04 28.74 30.21
C HIS A 38 -3.90 30.27 30.25
N PRO A 39 -2.85 30.85 30.87
CA PRO A 39 -2.71 32.31 31.03
C PRO A 39 -2.79 33.12 29.73
N ILE A 40 -2.45 32.50 28.59
CA ILE A 40 -2.57 33.08 27.25
C ILE A 40 -4.03 33.45 26.89
N TYR A 41 -5.03 32.77 27.46
CA TYR A 41 -6.46 33.07 27.23
C TYR A 41 -6.93 34.34 27.92
N GLU A 42 -6.33 34.73 29.04
CA GLU A 42 -6.82 35.88 29.83
C GLU A 42 -6.44 37.24 29.23
N GLY A 43 -5.54 37.30 28.24
CA GLY A 43 -5.01 38.59 27.75
C GLY A 43 -5.04 38.84 26.24
N GLN A 44 -4.90 37.83 25.37
CA GLN A 44 -4.54 38.07 23.96
C GLN A 44 -5.35 37.24 22.93
N TRP A 45 -6.07 36.19 23.34
CA TRP A 45 -6.52 35.11 22.42
C TRP A 45 -8.02 34.79 22.46
N ASN A 46 -8.84 35.64 23.10
CA ASN A 46 -10.30 35.47 23.15
C ASN A 46 -10.94 35.40 21.74
N TRP A 47 -10.33 36.05 20.75
CA TRP A 47 -10.77 36.01 19.35
C TRP A 47 -10.52 34.64 18.69
N ALA A 48 -9.44 33.93 19.06
CA ALA A 48 -9.08 32.64 18.44
C ALA A 48 -10.13 31.55 18.71
N TYR A 49 -10.97 31.70 19.74
CA TYR A 49 -12.11 30.80 20.02
C TYR A 49 -13.36 31.15 19.19
N GLN A 50 -13.53 32.44 18.85
CA GLN A 50 -14.66 32.96 18.08
C GLN A 50 -14.45 32.82 16.56
N ASP A 51 -13.19 32.80 16.12
CA ASP A 51 -12.78 32.85 14.71
C ASP A 51 -11.99 31.61 14.27
N LEU A 52 -12.30 30.46 14.89
CA LEU A 52 -11.69 29.16 14.63
C LEU A 52 -11.79 28.68 13.17
N ASP A 53 -12.61 29.33 12.35
CA ASP A 53 -12.85 29.02 10.95
C ASP A 53 -12.38 30.12 9.97
N SER A 54 -12.05 31.33 10.44
CA SER A 54 -11.66 32.45 9.56
C SER A 54 -10.18 32.41 9.16
N PHE A 55 -9.32 31.69 9.91
CA PHE A 55 -7.87 31.52 9.66
C PHE A 55 -7.04 32.81 9.51
N GLU A 56 -7.65 33.99 9.51
CA GLU A 56 -7.01 35.30 9.44
C GLU A 56 -6.65 35.75 10.84
N GLY A 57 -5.47 35.32 11.29
CA GLY A 57 -4.89 35.73 12.57
C GLY A 57 -3.39 35.96 12.44
N ASP A 58 -2.81 36.67 13.41
CA ASP A 58 -1.38 36.98 13.45
C ASP A 58 -0.53 35.69 13.36
N GLU A 59 0.36 35.60 12.36
CA GLU A 59 1.22 34.43 12.14
C GLU A 59 2.11 34.13 13.35
N THR A 60 2.48 35.14 14.14
CA THR A 60 3.31 34.97 15.34
C THR A 60 2.55 34.21 16.44
N VAL A 61 1.27 34.54 16.63
CA VAL A 61 0.37 33.86 17.57
C VAL A 61 0.20 32.40 17.19
N TRP A 62 -0.10 32.10 15.93
CA TRP A 62 -0.26 30.72 15.47
C TRP A 62 1.00 29.88 15.63
N LYS A 63 2.17 30.50 15.49
CA LYS A 63 3.46 29.84 15.71
C LYS A 63 3.67 29.47 17.17
N GLU A 64 3.32 30.34 18.11
CA GLU A 64 3.36 30.04 19.55
C GLU A 64 2.41 28.89 19.92
N ILE A 65 1.20 28.85 19.33
CA ILE A 65 0.27 27.70 19.52
C ILE A 65 0.89 26.42 19.07
N ASP A 66 1.42 26.43 17.85
CA ASP A 66 2.00 25.23 17.27
C ASP A 66 3.15 24.74 18.14
N ASP A 67 4.03 25.63 18.60
CA ASP A 67 5.11 25.29 19.52
C ASP A 67 4.62 24.61 20.81
N MET A 68 3.55 25.13 21.41
CA MET A 68 2.96 24.52 22.61
C MET A 68 2.32 23.17 22.33
N ILE A 69 1.62 23.02 21.20
CA ILE A 69 1.07 21.74 20.76
C ILE A 69 2.20 20.74 20.57
N TRP A 70 3.27 21.12 19.88
CA TRP A 70 4.39 20.22 19.61
C TRP A 70 5.12 19.78 20.88
N GLN A 71 5.19 20.63 21.91
CA GLN A 71 5.74 20.28 23.23
C GLN A 71 4.85 19.30 24.00
N ASP A 72 3.54 19.36 23.83
CA ASP A 72 2.55 18.51 24.52
C ASP A 72 2.24 17.20 23.77
N VAL A 73 2.83 16.99 22.58
CA VAL A 73 2.58 15.79 21.77
C VAL A 73 3.43 14.62 22.26
N ASP A 74 2.78 13.59 22.80
CA ASP A 74 3.43 12.32 23.16
C ASP A 74 3.86 11.49 21.93
N ILE A 75 3.01 11.47 20.90
CA ILE A 75 3.17 10.64 19.70
C ILE A 75 2.82 11.46 18.47
N LEU A 76 3.78 11.58 17.57
CA LEU A 76 3.63 12.19 16.25
C LEU A 76 3.65 11.10 15.17
N LEU A 77 2.62 11.09 14.33
CA LEU A 77 2.54 10.26 13.13
C LEU A 77 2.60 11.17 11.91
N CYS A 78 3.58 10.97 11.04
CA CYS A 78 3.75 11.76 9.82
C CYS A 78 4.61 10.99 8.79
N THR A 79 4.58 11.45 7.53
CA THR A 79 5.49 10.96 6.50
C THR A 79 6.90 11.53 6.70
N ILE A 80 7.89 10.87 6.10
CA ILE A 80 9.30 11.32 6.15
C ILE A 80 9.47 12.75 5.62
N GLY A 81 8.72 13.12 4.57
CA GLY A 81 8.77 14.47 4.01
C GLY A 81 8.38 15.54 5.03
N ILE A 82 7.27 15.32 5.75
CA ILE A 82 6.83 16.22 6.82
C ILE A 82 7.82 16.21 7.98
N ALA A 83 8.29 15.03 8.39
CA ALA A 83 9.26 14.90 9.46
C ALA A 83 10.56 15.65 9.16
N LEU A 84 11.01 15.70 7.91
CA LEU A 84 12.20 16.45 7.49
C LEU A 84 11.93 17.93 7.22
N SER A 85 10.69 18.31 6.89
CA SER A 85 10.33 19.70 6.61
C SER A 85 10.55 20.65 7.79
N ASP A 86 10.77 21.92 7.49
CA ASP A 86 10.90 23.00 8.49
C ASP A 86 9.59 23.29 9.23
N LYS A 87 8.46 22.74 8.75
CA LYS A 87 7.15 22.87 9.39
C LYS A 87 7.06 22.05 10.68
N LEU A 88 7.84 20.97 10.78
CA LEU A 88 8.01 20.30 12.05
C LEU A 88 8.96 21.15 12.89
N HIS A 89 8.38 21.90 13.82
CA HIS A 89 9.09 22.82 14.69
C HIS A 89 10.21 22.10 15.46
N ASN A 90 11.32 22.81 15.65
CA ASN A 90 12.50 22.31 16.38
C ASN A 90 12.21 21.97 17.86
N THR A 91 11.01 22.31 18.35
CA THR A 91 10.56 22.00 19.71
C THR A 91 10.17 20.53 19.88
N PHE A 92 9.73 19.84 18.81
CA PHE A 92 9.47 18.40 18.92
C PHE A 92 10.77 17.62 19.04
N SER A 93 11.00 17.04 20.21
CA SER A 93 12.24 16.37 20.60
C SER A 93 11.98 14.89 20.94
N PRO A 94 11.74 14.03 19.93
CA PRO A 94 11.40 12.64 20.17
C PRO A 94 12.61 11.89 20.73
N LYS A 95 12.36 11.03 21.72
CA LYS A 95 13.33 10.04 22.21
C LYS A 95 13.33 8.76 21.39
N MET A 96 12.23 8.46 20.71
CA MET A 96 12.06 7.26 19.89
C MET A 96 11.59 7.65 18.49
N LEU A 97 12.25 7.08 17.47
CA LEU A 97 11.84 7.15 16.07
C LEU A 97 11.44 5.75 15.63
N ILE A 98 10.20 5.58 15.17
CA ILE A 98 9.73 4.34 14.56
C ILE A 98 9.54 4.60 13.07
N LEU A 99 10.26 3.87 12.24
CA LEU A 99 10.09 3.88 10.79
C LEU A 99 9.37 2.62 10.35
N ASP A 100 8.11 2.78 9.97
CA ASP A 100 7.36 1.75 9.27
C ASP A 100 7.77 1.69 7.80
N GLU A 101 7.62 0.52 7.18
CA GLU A 101 8.08 0.23 5.82
C GLU A 101 9.53 0.66 5.52
N ALA A 102 10.41 0.52 6.52
CA ALA A 102 11.81 0.95 6.48
C ALA A 102 12.63 0.32 5.35
N PHE A 103 12.18 -0.79 4.75
CA PHE A 103 12.81 -1.37 3.58
C PHE A 103 12.54 -0.57 2.29
N ALA A 104 11.45 0.18 2.21
CA ALA A 104 11.16 1.09 1.10
C ALA A 104 11.90 2.43 1.20
N VAL A 105 12.46 2.76 2.37
CA VAL A 105 13.16 4.03 2.63
C VAL A 105 14.65 3.91 2.32
N THR A 106 15.23 4.85 1.58
CA THR A 106 16.67 4.87 1.33
C THR A 106 17.45 5.16 2.61
N GLU A 107 18.66 4.61 2.74
CA GLU A 107 19.50 4.85 3.92
C GLU A 107 19.74 6.34 4.20
N GLY A 108 19.90 7.16 3.15
CA GLY A 108 20.10 8.60 3.29
C GLY A 108 18.93 9.32 3.98
N LEU A 109 17.69 8.92 3.68
CA LEU A 109 16.51 9.49 4.33
C LEU A 109 16.40 9.07 5.81
N THR A 110 16.71 7.80 6.11
CA THR A 110 16.78 7.32 7.50
C THR A 110 17.85 8.09 8.30
N LEU A 111 19.03 8.30 7.72
CA LEU A 111 20.10 9.09 8.34
C LEU A 111 19.70 10.54 8.55
N ALA A 112 19.03 11.17 7.57
CA ALA A 112 18.56 12.54 7.69
C ALA A 112 17.61 12.73 8.88
N LEU A 113 16.70 11.79 9.12
CA LEU A 113 15.82 11.81 10.29
C LEU A 113 16.59 11.65 11.60
N MET A 114 17.52 10.70 11.65
CA MET A 114 18.38 10.51 12.84
C MET A 114 19.21 11.76 13.13
N LEU A 115 19.72 12.44 12.10
CA LEU A 115 20.48 13.68 12.23
C LEU A 115 19.59 14.84 12.70
N LYS A 116 18.37 14.96 12.19
CA LYS A 116 17.41 15.98 12.61
C LYS A 116 17.13 15.89 14.11
N PHE A 117 16.92 14.68 14.63
CA PHE A 117 16.60 14.44 16.04
C PHE A 117 17.81 14.05 16.89
N ARG A 118 19.05 14.24 16.41
CA ARG A 118 20.28 13.74 17.05
C ARG A 118 20.51 14.19 18.51
N LYS A 119 19.86 15.27 18.93
CA LYS A 119 19.99 15.82 20.30
C LYS A 119 19.10 15.11 21.31
N SER A 120 17.98 14.52 20.86
CA SER A 120 16.98 13.90 21.73
C SER A 120 16.78 12.40 21.47
N LEU A 121 17.12 11.92 20.27
CA LEU A 121 16.85 10.56 19.84
C LEU A 121 17.74 9.55 20.58
N GLU A 122 17.11 8.63 21.31
CA GLU A 122 17.75 7.56 22.08
C GLU A 122 17.56 6.19 21.40
N LEU A 123 16.44 5.98 20.71
CA LEU A 123 16.10 4.71 20.05
C LEU A 123 15.53 4.91 18.64
N CYS A 124 16.06 4.18 17.67
CA CYS A 124 15.51 4.10 16.31
C CYS A 124 15.06 2.66 16.03
N VAL A 125 13.77 2.48 15.73
CA VAL A 125 13.15 1.19 15.42
C VAL A 125 12.81 1.15 13.94
N LEU A 126 13.36 0.18 13.21
CA LEU A 126 13.10 -0.02 11.79
C LEU A 126 12.17 -1.22 11.62
N ILE A 127 10.97 -0.98 11.13
CA ILE A 127 9.93 -2.00 10.88
C ILE A 127 9.73 -2.11 9.37
N GLY A 128 9.53 -3.33 8.88
CA GLY A 128 9.12 -3.56 7.50
C GLY A 128 9.56 -4.91 6.97
N ASP A 129 9.29 -5.14 5.69
CA ASP A 129 9.55 -6.42 5.03
C ASP A 129 10.47 -6.27 3.81
N SER A 130 11.63 -6.92 3.88
CA SER A 130 12.58 -6.98 2.78
C SER A 130 12.06 -7.62 1.50
N TYR A 131 11.06 -8.51 1.60
CA TYR A 131 10.50 -9.25 0.47
C TYR A 131 9.31 -8.55 -0.18
N GLN A 132 8.81 -7.46 0.42
CA GLN A 132 7.74 -6.62 -0.15
C GLN A 132 8.26 -5.30 -0.71
N ARG A 133 9.56 -5.04 -0.58
CA ARG A 133 10.19 -3.80 -1.06
C ARG A 133 9.92 -3.59 -2.55
N PHE A 134 9.07 -2.61 -2.86
CA PHE A 134 8.87 -2.11 -4.21
C PHE A 134 9.36 -0.66 -4.27
N LEU A 135 10.60 -0.45 -4.72
CA LEU A 135 11.08 0.91 -4.98
C LEU A 135 10.50 1.41 -6.30
N ARG A 136 9.55 2.34 -6.20
CA ARG A 136 9.06 3.11 -7.33
C ARG A 136 10.18 3.94 -7.95
N TYR A 137 10.31 3.78 -9.27
CA TYR A 137 10.83 4.76 -10.22
C TYR A 137 12.08 5.52 -9.78
N LEU A 138 13.24 4.94 -10.11
CA LEU A 138 14.36 5.59 -10.78
C LEU A 138 15.51 4.56 -10.84
N PRO A 139 16.09 4.25 -12.02
CA PRO A 139 17.17 3.26 -12.17
C PRO A 139 18.38 3.51 -11.24
N PHE A 140 18.59 4.78 -10.86
CA PHE A 140 19.65 5.20 -9.95
C PHE A 140 19.31 5.05 -8.46
N VAL A 141 18.03 5.25 -8.06
CA VAL A 141 17.59 5.10 -6.67
C VAL A 141 17.43 3.62 -6.29
N GLN A 142 17.15 2.75 -7.27
CA GLN A 142 17.09 1.30 -7.05
C GLN A 142 18.36 0.68 -6.47
N LYS A 143 19.53 1.34 -6.66
CA LYS A 143 20.82 0.81 -6.21
C LYS A 143 21.15 1.15 -4.76
N THR A 144 20.47 2.12 -4.13
CA THR A 144 20.75 2.46 -2.74
C THR A 144 19.95 1.55 -1.80
N PRO A 145 20.61 0.68 -1.02
CA PRO A 145 19.90 -0.14 -0.05
C PRO A 145 19.26 0.74 1.02
N SER A 146 18.19 0.23 1.65
CA SER A 146 17.70 0.81 2.89
C SER A 146 18.69 0.54 4.01
N MET A 147 18.68 1.38 5.05
CA MET A 147 19.45 1.11 6.27
C MET A 147 19.06 -0.26 6.86
N ALA A 148 17.76 -0.58 6.89
CA ALA A 148 17.26 -1.87 7.34
C ALA A 148 17.85 -3.06 6.55
N SER A 149 17.96 -2.93 5.23
CA SER A 149 18.56 -3.95 4.36
C SER A 149 20.06 -4.11 4.64
N ARG A 150 20.79 -3.01 4.81
CA ARG A 150 22.22 -3.05 5.15
C ARG A 150 22.47 -3.67 6.52
N LEU A 151 21.72 -3.27 7.54
CA LEU A 151 21.85 -3.81 8.90
C LEU A 151 21.55 -5.31 8.94
N ARG A 152 20.47 -5.76 8.29
CA ARG A 152 20.15 -7.20 8.15
C ARG A 152 21.29 -7.97 7.48
N LYS A 153 21.85 -7.45 6.38
CA LYS A 153 22.99 -8.08 5.69
C LYS A 153 24.26 -8.09 6.54
N GLY A 154 24.43 -7.09 7.40
CA GLY A 154 25.53 -6.99 8.35
C GLY A 154 25.39 -7.89 9.59
N GLY A 155 24.39 -8.78 9.63
CA GLY A 155 24.21 -9.74 10.73
C GLY A 155 23.60 -9.14 12.00
N TRP A 156 23.03 -7.93 11.93
CA TRP A 156 22.30 -7.36 13.06
C TRP A 156 21.07 -8.24 13.37
N GLY A 157 20.80 -8.45 14.66
CA GLY A 157 19.65 -9.22 15.11
C GLY A 157 18.35 -8.62 14.58
N VAL A 158 17.51 -9.44 13.95
CA VAL A 158 16.19 -9.04 13.46
C VAL A 158 15.14 -9.89 14.17
N THR A 159 14.18 -9.23 14.81
CA THR A 159 12.98 -9.89 15.32
C THR A 159 11.98 -10.04 14.19
N CYS A 160 11.57 -11.27 13.90
CA CYS A 160 10.60 -11.56 12.85
C CYS A 160 9.27 -11.99 13.48
N LEU A 161 8.20 -11.30 13.11
CA LEU A 161 6.82 -11.72 13.41
C LEU A 161 6.46 -12.90 12.50
N ARG A 162 5.92 -13.96 13.10
CA ARG A 162 5.72 -15.24 12.42
C ARG A 162 4.26 -15.63 12.23
N LEU A 163 3.31 -14.86 12.74
CA LEU A 163 1.89 -15.19 12.58
C LEU A 163 1.28 -14.30 11.52
N ASN A 164 0.66 -14.90 10.51
CA ASN A 164 -0.13 -14.20 9.52
C ASN A 164 -1.60 -14.29 9.92
N HIS A 165 -2.27 -13.14 10.03
CA HIS A 165 -3.67 -13.04 10.42
C HIS A 165 -4.61 -12.67 9.26
N ARG A 166 -4.05 -12.46 8.06
CA ARG A 166 -4.76 -11.85 6.93
C ARG A 166 -5.15 -12.85 5.86
N THR A 167 -4.16 -13.53 5.29
CA THR A 167 -4.30 -14.22 4.00
C THR A 167 -4.74 -15.68 4.20
N ASP A 168 -5.29 -16.28 3.15
CA ASP A 168 -5.59 -17.71 3.08
C ASP A 168 -4.36 -18.58 3.39
N THR A 169 -4.58 -19.68 4.10
CA THR A 169 -3.51 -20.56 4.60
C THR A 169 -2.66 -21.13 3.47
N LYS A 170 -3.29 -21.58 2.37
CA LYS A 170 -2.55 -22.20 1.27
C LYS A 170 -1.72 -21.17 0.51
N ILE A 171 -2.24 -19.95 0.35
CA ILE A 171 -1.46 -18.83 -0.20
C ILE A 171 -0.33 -18.41 0.74
N CYS A 172 -0.55 -18.42 2.07
CA CYS A 172 0.52 -18.15 3.04
C CYS A 172 1.65 -19.18 2.95
N GLU A 173 1.32 -20.47 2.81
CA GLU A 173 2.30 -21.54 2.62
C GLU A 173 3.09 -21.35 1.32
N PHE A 174 2.41 -21.02 0.23
CA PHE A 174 3.07 -20.67 -1.03
C PHE A 174 4.01 -19.47 -0.86
N LEU A 175 3.55 -18.38 -0.23
CA LEU A 175 4.37 -17.19 0.00
C LEU A 175 5.55 -17.48 0.92
N ARG A 176 5.37 -18.32 1.94
CA ARG A 176 6.45 -18.81 2.81
C ARG A 176 7.55 -19.44 1.96
N GLU A 177 7.16 -20.32 1.04
CA GLU A 177 8.13 -21.04 0.23
C GLU A 177 8.72 -20.22 -0.90
N TYR A 178 7.95 -19.26 -1.42
CA TYR A 178 8.40 -18.34 -2.46
C TYR A 178 9.41 -17.33 -1.93
N ALA A 179 9.07 -16.64 -0.84
CA ALA A 179 9.84 -15.50 -0.34
C ALA A 179 10.46 -15.71 1.04
N TYR A 180 9.79 -16.43 1.95
CA TYR A 180 10.14 -16.45 3.37
C TYR A 180 10.72 -17.79 3.87
N ASN A 181 11.36 -18.59 3.01
CA ASN A 181 11.84 -19.93 3.33
C ASN A 181 12.74 -20.02 4.58
N SER A 182 13.41 -18.93 4.93
CA SER A 182 14.24 -18.83 6.14
C SER A 182 13.44 -18.65 7.45
N ILE A 183 12.11 -18.56 7.40
CA ILE A 183 11.24 -18.21 8.52
C ILE A 183 10.38 -19.42 8.88
N ALA A 184 10.79 -20.18 9.90
CA ALA A 184 10.03 -21.31 10.41
C ALA A 184 8.75 -20.84 11.13
N ASN A 185 7.63 -21.50 10.82
CA ASN A 185 6.30 -21.34 11.46
C ASN A 185 5.51 -20.06 11.10
N LEU A 186 5.23 -19.84 9.82
CA LEU A 186 4.08 -19.00 9.41
C LEU A 186 2.77 -19.75 9.72
N ASN A 187 2.37 -19.79 10.99
CA ASN A 187 1.12 -20.41 11.41
C ASN A 187 0.00 -19.36 11.41
N LYS A 188 -1.17 -19.71 10.89
CA LYS A 188 -2.38 -18.90 10.99
C LYS A 188 -3.00 -19.10 12.39
N LYS A 189 -3.52 -18.04 13.00
CA LYS A 189 -4.51 -18.16 14.10
C LYS A 189 -5.86 -18.58 13.49
N GLU A 190 -6.69 -19.30 14.26
CA GLU A 190 -8.01 -19.75 13.82
C GLU A 190 -8.77 -18.66 13.05
N ILE A 191 -9.34 -19.09 11.92
CA ILE A 191 -10.27 -18.34 11.08
C ILE A 191 -11.37 -17.75 11.97
N SER A 192 -11.62 -16.44 11.90
CA SER A 192 -12.72 -15.80 12.65
C SER A 192 -14.06 -16.44 12.29
N GLU A 193 -15.00 -16.48 13.25
CA GLU A 193 -16.34 -17.04 13.03
C GLU A 193 -17.10 -16.31 11.90
N GLU A 194 -16.86 -15.01 11.77
CA GLU A 194 -17.34 -14.17 10.66
C GLU A 194 -16.81 -14.65 9.29
N TYR A 195 -15.55 -15.09 9.23
CA TYR A 195 -14.94 -15.63 8.01
C TYR A 195 -15.42 -17.06 7.70
N LYS A 196 -15.74 -17.88 8.71
CA LYS A 196 -16.42 -19.18 8.49
C LYS A 196 -17.79 -18.96 7.86
N TYR A 197 -18.58 -18.07 8.44
CA TYR A 197 -19.91 -17.73 7.92
C TYR A 197 -19.85 -17.22 6.48
N TYR A 198 -18.91 -16.32 6.15
CA TYR A 198 -18.76 -15.85 4.77
C TYR A 198 -18.42 -16.99 3.79
N LEU A 199 -17.44 -17.85 4.11
CA LEU A 199 -17.07 -19.00 3.28
C LEU A 199 -18.20 -20.04 3.13
N GLU A 200 -19.01 -20.22 4.16
CA GLU A 200 -20.12 -21.18 4.19
C GLU A 200 -21.35 -20.65 3.42
N ASN A 201 -21.49 -19.32 3.29
CA ASN A 201 -22.68 -18.67 2.74
C ASN A 201 -22.47 -17.94 1.40
N THR A 202 -21.24 -17.79 0.90
CA THR A 202 -21.01 -17.39 -0.50
C THR A 202 -20.90 -18.63 -1.38
N THR A 203 -21.91 -18.84 -2.23
CA THR A 203 -21.93 -19.91 -3.24
C THR A 203 -20.78 -19.70 -4.23
N ASP A 204 -19.77 -20.58 -4.22
CA ASP A 204 -18.76 -20.78 -5.27
C ASP A 204 -18.21 -19.53 -5.99
N ILE A 205 -18.14 -18.37 -5.33
CA ILE A 205 -17.32 -17.27 -5.82
C ILE A 205 -15.89 -17.75 -5.68
N ILE A 206 -15.24 -17.98 -6.81
CA ILE A 206 -13.92 -18.58 -6.88
C ILE A 206 -12.94 -17.63 -6.17
N ASN A 207 -12.73 -17.89 -4.88
CA ASN A 207 -11.87 -17.09 -4.01
C ASN A 207 -10.42 -17.05 -4.50
N ARG A 208 -10.04 -17.94 -5.42
CA ARG A 208 -8.72 -17.98 -6.02
C ARG A 208 -8.83 -18.42 -7.47
N LEU A 209 -8.74 -17.49 -8.42
CA LEU A 209 -8.87 -17.82 -9.84
C LEU A 209 -7.80 -17.14 -10.67
N TRP A 210 -7.30 -17.82 -11.69
CA TRP A 210 -6.60 -17.17 -12.80
C TRP A 210 -7.48 -17.25 -14.04
N ILE A 211 -7.99 -16.10 -14.47
CA ILE A 211 -8.73 -15.99 -15.73
C ILE A 211 -7.72 -15.78 -16.86
N ASN A 212 -7.56 -16.79 -17.70
CA ASN A 212 -6.66 -16.74 -18.85
C ASN A 212 -7.24 -15.84 -19.94
N VAL A 213 -6.49 -14.77 -20.27
CA VAL A 213 -6.84 -13.82 -21.33
C VAL A 213 -5.71 -13.78 -22.35
N VAL A 214 -6.00 -14.20 -23.58
CA VAL A 214 -5.09 -14.08 -24.73
C VAL A 214 -5.45 -12.81 -25.52
N GLY A 215 -5.12 -11.65 -24.95
CA GLY A 215 -5.25 -10.34 -25.62
C GLY A 215 -3.89 -9.78 -26.03
N GLU A 216 -3.81 -9.03 -27.12
CA GLU A 216 -2.56 -8.39 -27.55
C GLU A 216 -2.20 -7.19 -26.67
N GLU A 217 -0.98 -7.16 -26.13
CA GLU A 217 -0.47 -5.98 -25.43
C GLU A 217 -0.21 -4.83 -26.40
N ARG A 218 -0.51 -3.60 -25.99
CA ARG A 218 -0.23 -2.39 -26.76
C ARG A 218 0.66 -1.45 -25.96
N ILE A 219 1.45 -0.66 -26.69
CA ILE A 219 2.33 0.36 -26.13
C ILE A 219 1.86 1.72 -26.66
N ALA A 220 1.44 2.60 -25.75
CA ALA A 220 1.13 4.00 -26.06
C ALA A 220 2.38 4.89 -25.87
N GLY A 221 2.21 6.20 -26.06
CA GLY A 221 3.26 7.20 -25.84
C GLY A 221 3.98 7.03 -24.50
N TYR A 222 5.28 7.31 -24.48
CA TYR A 222 6.16 7.17 -23.32
C TYR A 222 6.33 5.73 -22.79
N GLY A 223 6.05 4.71 -23.60
CA GLY A 223 6.23 3.30 -23.21
C GLY A 223 5.13 2.76 -22.29
N ALA A 224 3.97 3.41 -22.25
CA ALA A 224 2.84 2.99 -21.43
C ALA A 224 2.20 1.71 -22.00
N VAL A 225 2.46 0.57 -21.34
CA VAL A 225 1.91 -0.74 -21.72
C VAL A 225 0.50 -0.93 -21.16
N PHE A 226 -0.41 -1.47 -21.97
CA PHE A 226 -1.78 -1.81 -21.58
C PHE A 226 -2.33 -2.96 -22.43
N ASN A 227 -3.38 -3.63 -21.93
CA ASN A 227 -4.07 -4.73 -22.60
C ASN A 227 -5.58 -4.53 -22.47
N MET A 228 -6.24 -4.14 -23.56
CA MET A 228 -7.67 -3.83 -23.55
C MET A 228 -8.56 -5.04 -23.32
N ALA A 229 -8.12 -6.24 -23.71
CA ALA A 229 -8.88 -7.46 -23.45
C ALA A 229 -8.99 -7.74 -21.94
N GLU A 230 -7.88 -7.54 -21.21
CA GLU A 230 -7.89 -7.63 -19.74
C GLU A 230 -8.77 -6.53 -19.14
N VAL A 231 -8.71 -5.28 -19.63
CA VAL A 231 -9.53 -4.16 -19.14
C VAL A 231 -11.03 -4.48 -19.27
N GLN A 232 -11.44 -4.95 -20.44
CA GLN A 232 -12.85 -5.28 -20.73
C GLN A 232 -13.35 -6.42 -19.85
N LEU A 233 -12.54 -7.48 -19.69
CA LEU A 233 -12.88 -8.57 -18.80
C LEU A 233 -12.99 -8.11 -17.35
N ILE A 234 -12.02 -7.33 -16.86
CA ILE A 234 -12.02 -6.83 -15.48
C ILE A 234 -13.23 -5.92 -15.24
N GLU A 235 -13.58 -5.06 -16.20
CA GLU A 235 -14.79 -4.24 -16.10
C GLU A 235 -16.04 -5.09 -15.94
N LYS A 236 -16.20 -6.12 -16.78
CA LYS A 236 -17.34 -7.05 -16.70
C LYS A 236 -17.35 -7.84 -15.39
N LEU A 237 -16.18 -8.31 -14.96
CA LEU A 237 -15.99 -9.05 -13.71
C LEU A 237 -16.42 -8.19 -12.51
N VAL A 238 -15.87 -6.97 -12.39
CA VAL A 238 -16.21 -6.06 -11.28
C VAL A 238 -17.70 -5.75 -11.28
N ARG A 239 -18.30 -5.41 -12.43
CA ARG A 239 -19.75 -5.15 -12.51
C ARG A 239 -20.59 -6.35 -12.06
N THR A 240 -20.17 -7.57 -12.41
CA THR A 240 -20.90 -8.78 -12.02
C THR A 240 -20.77 -9.04 -10.52
N LEU A 241 -19.56 -8.89 -9.96
CA LEU A 241 -19.32 -9.02 -8.52
C LEU A 241 -20.12 -8.01 -7.70
N THR A 242 -20.24 -6.76 -8.17
CA THR A 242 -20.96 -5.73 -7.42
C THR A 242 -22.48 -5.80 -7.62
N THR A 243 -22.94 -6.12 -8.82
CA THR A 243 -24.38 -6.09 -9.16
C THR A 243 -25.08 -7.42 -8.89
N THR A 244 -24.47 -8.54 -9.28
CA THR A 244 -25.08 -9.87 -9.17
C THR A 244 -24.76 -10.51 -7.83
N GLU A 245 -23.49 -10.49 -7.42
CA GLU A 245 -23.03 -11.10 -6.17
C GLU A 245 -23.13 -10.14 -4.97
N ALA A 246 -23.58 -8.91 -5.19
CA ALA A 246 -23.77 -7.88 -4.17
C ALA A 246 -22.53 -7.60 -3.29
N ILE A 247 -21.31 -7.78 -3.84
CA ILE A 247 -20.08 -7.45 -3.14
C ILE A 247 -19.88 -5.93 -3.15
N PRO A 248 -19.70 -5.27 -1.99
CA PRO A 248 -19.47 -3.82 -1.95
C PRO A 248 -18.19 -3.41 -2.67
N GLU A 249 -18.21 -2.27 -3.37
CA GLU A 249 -17.08 -1.78 -4.16
C GLU A 249 -15.81 -1.58 -3.33
N HIS A 250 -15.96 -1.07 -2.10
CA HIS A 250 -14.85 -0.84 -1.18
C HIS A 250 -14.17 -2.14 -0.70
N ALA A 251 -14.84 -3.29 -0.87
CA ALA A 251 -14.29 -4.61 -0.58
C ALA A 251 -13.47 -5.18 -1.75
N ILE A 252 -13.39 -4.46 -2.89
CA ILE A 252 -12.66 -4.88 -4.09
C ILE A 252 -11.54 -3.89 -4.41
N ALA A 253 -10.36 -4.41 -4.76
CA ALA A 253 -9.28 -3.62 -5.33
C ALA A 253 -8.72 -4.24 -6.61
N VAL A 254 -8.59 -3.42 -7.64
CA VAL A 254 -7.96 -3.79 -8.92
C VAL A 254 -6.54 -3.26 -8.94
N LEU A 255 -5.58 -4.16 -9.05
CA LEU A 255 -4.15 -3.86 -9.04
C LEU A 255 -3.52 -4.14 -10.41
N SER A 256 -2.58 -3.29 -10.82
CA SER A 256 -1.74 -3.54 -12.01
C SER A 256 -0.34 -2.93 -11.86
N PRO A 257 0.72 -3.56 -12.40
CA PRO A 257 2.07 -2.98 -12.39
C PRO A 257 2.22 -1.80 -13.36
N TYR A 258 1.32 -1.67 -14.34
CA TYR A 258 1.53 -0.80 -15.49
C TYR A 258 0.63 0.43 -15.40
N ALA A 259 1.25 1.62 -15.35
CA ALA A 259 0.53 2.88 -15.33
C ALA A 259 -0.42 3.05 -16.53
N GLY A 260 -0.02 2.57 -17.71
CA GLY A 260 -0.88 2.55 -18.90
C GLY A 260 -2.17 1.77 -18.68
N GLN A 261 -2.07 0.57 -18.10
CA GLN A 261 -3.22 -0.26 -17.74
C GLN A 261 -4.10 0.42 -16.67
N LEU A 262 -3.49 0.99 -15.63
CA LEU A 262 -4.23 1.70 -14.57
C LEU A 262 -5.05 2.86 -15.14
N GLY A 263 -4.49 3.62 -16.10
CA GLY A 263 -5.22 4.69 -16.78
C GLY A 263 -6.46 4.18 -17.53
N LYS A 264 -6.37 3.01 -18.17
CA LYS A 264 -7.51 2.39 -18.86
C LYS A 264 -8.55 1.85 -17.87
N LEU A 265 -8.11 1.15 -16.82
CA LEU A 265 -8.98 0.60 -15.79
C LEU A 265 -9.73 1.70 -15.04
N ARG A 266 -9.07 2.81 -14.69
CA ARG A 266 -9.72 3.96 -14.03
C ARG A 266 -10.81 4.59 -14.89
N LYS A 267 -10.64 4.60 -16.20
CA LYS A 267 -11.66 5.07 -17.13
C LYS A 267 -12.83 4.09 -17.25
N ALA A 268 -12.55 2.78 -17.30
CA ALA A 268 -13.57 1.74 -17.43
C ALA A 268 -14.40 1.54 -16.14
N LEU A 269 -13.80 1.80 -14.98
CA LEU A 269 -14.39 1.56 -13.65
C LEU A 269 -14.72 2.86 -12.91
N SER A 270 -14.95 3.96 -13.62
CA SER A 270 -15.15 5.28 -13.01
C SER A 270 -16.26 5.28 -11.96
N ASP A 271 -17.38 4.63 -12.27
CA ASP A 271 -18.58 4.66 -11.45
C ASP A 271 -18.39 3.84 -10.17
N GLN A 272 -17.70 2.71 -10.26
CA GLN A 272 -17.36 1.85 -9.12
C GLN A 272 -16.31 2.52 -8.24
N ILE A 273 -15.37 3.26 -8.83
CA ILE A 273 -14.37 4.03 -8.06
C ILE A 273 -15.07 5.11 -7.22
N LEU A 274 -16.08 5.78 -7.77
CA LEU A 274 -16.89 6.75 -7.02
C LEU A 274 -17.65 6.10 -5.85
N GLN A 275 -17.95 4.81 -5.96
CA GLN A 275 -18.61 4.00 -4.92
C GLN A 275 -17.63 3.34 -3.93
N GLY A 276 -16.32 3.53 -4.12
CA GLY A 276 -15.29 3.10 -3.17
C GLY A 276 -14.30 2.07 -3.71
N LEU A 277 -14.46 1.59 -4.95
CA LEU A 277 -13.52 0.65 -5.58
C LEU A 277 -12.11 1.25 -5.64
N SER A 278 -11.11 0.47 -5.23
CA SER A 278 -9.72 0.87 -5.34
C SER A 278 -9.09 0.43 -6.65
N VAL A 279 -8.51 1.37 -7.43
CA VAL A 279 -7.69 1.06 -8.62
C VAL A 279 -6.30 1.65 -8.47
N SER A 280 -5.31 0.81 -8.22
CA SER A 280 -3.97 1.24 -7.83
C SER A 280 -2.87 0.37 -8.38
N SER A 281 -1.63 0.85 -8.35
CA SER A 281 -0.49 -0.03 -8.60
C SER A 281 -0.24 -0.95 -7.42
N VAL A 282 0.39 -2.10 -7.65
CA VAL A 282 0.80 -3.00 -6.56
C VAL A 282 1.70 -2.31 -5.54
N GLY A 283 2.61 -1.44 -5.99
CA GLY A 283 3.51 -0.69 -5.10
C GLY A 283 2.78 0.35 -4.22
N ASP A 284 1.77 1.03 -4.77
CA ASP A 284 0.97 2.02 -4.02
C ASP A 284 -0.01 1.37 -3.05
N TYR A 285 -0.36 0.11 -3.27
CA TYR A 285 -1.27 -0.62 -2.42
C TYR A 285 -0.53 -1.33 -1.26
N GLN A 286 0.68 -0.90 -0.94
CA GLN A 286 1.45 -1.42 0.18
C GLN A 286 0.84 -0.96 1.52
N GLY A 287 0.79 -1.85 2.51
CA GLY A 287 0.15 -1.58 3.80
C GLY A 287 -1.39 -1.56 3.79
N ILE A 288 -2.02 -1.53 2.62
CA ILE A 288 -3.49 -1.56 2.47
C ILE A 288 -3.96 -3.00 2.25
N GLU A 289 -5.06 -3.38 2.86
CA GLU A 289 -5.71 -4.67 2.67
C GLU A 289 -7.10 -4.52 2.07
N CYS A 290 -7.55 -5.56 1.38
CA CYS A 290 -8.86 -5.61 0.73
C CYS A 290 -9.42 -7.03 0.80
N ASP A 291 -10.73 -7.19 0.71
CA ASP A 291 -11.35 -8.50 0.74
C ASP A 291 -11.04 -9.28 -0.53
N LEU A 292 -11.20 -8.64 -1.68
CA LEU A 292 -10.97 -9.22 -2.99
C LEU A 292 -9.96 -8.39 -3.78
N ILE A 293 -8.86 -9.01 -4.18
CA ILE A 293 -7.85 -8.43 -5.08
C ILE A 293 -8.04 -9.00 -6.48
N ILE A 294 -8.12 -8.12 -7.47
CA ILE A 294 -8.06 -8.46 -8.90
C ILE A 294 -6.74 -7.93 -9.47
N LEU A 295 -5.83 -8.82 -9.84
CA LEU A 295 -4.50 -8.48 -10.39
C LEU A 295 -4.48 -8.61 -11.91
N SER A 296 -4.30 -7.49 -12.63
CA SER A 296 -4.06 -7.47 -14.08
C SER A 296 -2.57 -7.55 -14.39
N LEU A 297 -2.16 -8.63 -15.08
CA LEU A 297 -0.76 -8.87 -15.45
C LEU A 297 -0.34 -8.11 -16.72
N VAL A 298 -1.28 -7.80 -17.62
CA VAL A 298 -1.10 -7.00 -18.85
C VAL A 298 -0.28 -7.67 -19.94
N ARG A 299 0.86 -8.27 -19.60
CA ARG A 299 1.85 -8.74 -20.58
C ARG A 299 1.35 -9.96 -21.34
N SER A 300 1.43 -9.85 -22.66
CA SER A 300 0.97 -10.84 -23.61
C SER A 300 1.66 -10.57 -24.95
N ASN A 301 2.87 -11.11 -25.10
CA ASN A 301 3.73 -10.93 -26.26
C ASN A 301 4.47 -12.23 -26.63
N GLN A 302 4.85 -12.33 -27.90
CA GLN A 302 5.52 -13.51 -28.46
C GLN A 302 6.94 -13.72 -27.90
N PHE A 303 7.56 -12.67 -27.36
CA PHE A 303 8.93 -12.72 -26.82
C PHE A 303 9.00 -13.21 -25.37
N CYS A 304 7.87 -13.54 -24.75
CA CYS A 304 7.79 -13.96 -23.34
C CYS A 304 8.44 -12.95 -22.37
N GLN A 305 8.34 -11.66 -22.69
CA GLN A 305 8.90 -10.59 -21.86
C GLN A 305 7.87 -10.02 -20.89
N ILE A 306 8.20 -10.07 -19.60
CA ILE A 306 7.30 -9.62 -18.53
C ILE A 306 7.73 -8.30 -17.88
N GLY A 307 8.91 -7.77 -18.18
CA GLY A 307 9.36 -6.46 -17.67
C GLY A 307 9.30 -6.34 -16.13
N ILE A 308 8.62 -5.31 -15.61
CA ILE A 308 8.55 -5.02 -14.16
C ILE A 308 7.92 -6.12 -13.32
N LEU A 309 7.12 -7.02 -13.92
CA LEU A 309 6.57 -8.19 -13.23
C LEU A 309 7.64 -9.14 -12.72
N ASN A 310 8.84 -9.14 -13.30
CA ASN A 310 9.93 -10.01 -12.87
C ASN A 310 10.45 -9.70 -11.47
N ALA A 311 10.06 -8.56 -10.88
CA ALA A 311 10.37 -8.29 -9.48
C ALA A 311 9.58 -9.26 -8.59
N ASN A 312 10.27 -10.17 -7.89
CA ASN A 312 9.66 -11.14 -6.96
C ASN A 312 8.71 -10.49 -5.95
N THR A 313 8.96 -9.24 -5.57
CA THR A 313 8.13 -8.47 -4.64
C THR A 313 6.71 -8.22 -5.16
N MET A 314 6.50 -8.24 -6.48
CA MET A 314 5.18 -7.96 -7.08
C MET A 314 4.14 -9.02 -6.74
N ILE A 315 4.47 -10.30 -6.89
CA ILE A 315 3.55 -11.41 -6.55
C ILE A 315 3.30 -11.43 -5.05
N VAL A 316 4.37 -11.29 -4.24
CA VAL A 316 4.26 -11.29 -2.78
C VAL A 316 3.33 -10.18 -2.31
N SER A 317 3.55 -8.96 -2.79
CA SER A 317 2.69 -7.83 -2.45
C SER A 317 1.26 -8.11 -2.90
N ALA A 318 1.00 -8.41 -4.17
CA ALA A 318 -0.36 -8.60 -4.67
C ALA A 318 -1.14 -9.72 -3.94
N LEU A 319 -0.55 -10.92 -3.81
CA LEU A 319 -1.25 -12.06 -3.19
C LEU A 319 -1.47 -11.90 -1.69
N SER A 320 -0.61 -11.16 -0.99
CA SER A 320 -0.71 -10.92 0.46
C SER A 320 -1.64 -9.76 0.85
N ARG A 321 -2.23 -9.04 -0.12
CA ARG A 321 -3.19 -7.96 0.17
C ARG A 321 -4.62 -8.47 0.36
N ALA A 322 -4.97 -9.59 -0.26
CA ALA A 322 -6.29 -10.16 -0.14
C ALA A 322 -6.50 -10.81 1.23
N ARG A 323 -7.65 -10.48 1.85
CA ARG A 323 -8.17 -11.20 3.02
C ARG A 323 -8.86 -12.48 2.60
N PHE A 324 -9.70 -12.42 1.57
CA PHE A 324 -10.56 -13.54 1.18
C PHE A 324 -10.27 -14.05 -0.23
N GLY A 325 -10.15 -13.14 -1.21
CA GLY A 325 -10.13 -13.51 -2.62
C GLY A 325 -8.96 -12.92 -3.42
N ASN A 326 -8.33 -13.74 -4.27
CA ASN A 326 -7.33 -13.32 -5.25
C ASN A 326 -7.72 -13.79 -6.65
N ILE A 327 -8.04 -12.87 -7.55
CA ILE A 327 -8.27 -13.14 -8.96
C ILE A 327 -7.11 -12.58 -9.77
N ILE A 328 -6.45 -13.42 -10.55
CA ILE A 328 -5.40 -13.05 -11.49
C ILE A 328 -6.00 -13.01 -12.89
N VAL A 329 -5.74 -11.95 -13.64
CA VAL A 329 -6.15 -11.79 -15.03
C VAL A 329 -4.91 -11.61 -15.89
N GLY A 330 -4.75 -12.47 -16.90
CA GLY A 330 -3.67 -12.33 -17.87
C GLY A 330 -3.37 -13.61 -18.65
N ASN A 331 -2.42 -13.54 -19.57
CA ASN A 331 -2.08 -14.63 -20.49
C ASN A 331 -1.34 -15.77 -19.77
N HIS A 332 -2.09 -16.72 -19.22
CA HIS A 332 -1.54 -17.86 -18.47
C HIS A 332 -0.58 -18.71 -19.31
N LYS A 333 -0.86 -18.89 -20.61
CA LYS A 333 -0.01 -19.69 -21.51
C LYS A 333 1.38 -19.08 -21.67
N MET A 334 1.46 -17.77 -21.88
CA MET A 334 2.75 -17.06 -21.93
C MET A 334 3.44 -17.08 -20.56
N MET A 335 2.70 -16.74 -19.50
CA MET A 335 3.21 -16.62 -18.14
C MET A 335 3.74 -17.94 -17.58
N SER A 336 3.21 -19.06 -18.05
CA SER A 336 3.70 -20.40 -17.71
C SER A 336 4.86 -20.83 -18.60
N ASN A 337 5.13 -20.21 -19.74
CA ASN A 337 6.23 -20.63 -20.62
C ASN A 337 7.41 -19.64 -20.61
N LEU A 338 7.56 -18.92 -19.49
CA LEU A 338 8.70 -18.04 -19.29
C LEU A 338 10.00 -18.84 -19.19
N GLY A 339 11.03 -18.30 -19.85
CA GLY A 339 12.37 -18.88 -19.99
C GLY A 339 13.47 -17.93 -19.51
N GLY A 340 14.65 -18.46 -19.21
CA GLY A 340 15.88 -17.70 -18.97
C GLY A 340 15.79 -16.77 -17.77
N ALA A 341 15.90 -15.45 -18.00
CA ALA A 341 15.89 -14.45 -16.93
C ALA A 341 14.58 -14.40 -16.11
N TYR A 342 13.54 -15.08 -16.58
CA TYR A 342 12.19 -15.14 -15.98
C TYR A 342 11.83 -16.53 -15.44
N ASP A 343 12.75 -17.51 -15.49
CA ASP A 343 12.50 -18.90 -15.10
C ASP A 343 11.97 -19.02 -13.66
N TYR A 344 12.55 -18.25 -12.74
CA TYR A 344 12.13 -18.27 -11.34
C TYR A 344 10.65 -17.87 -11.20
N TRP A 345 10.24 -16.79 -11.87
CA TRP A 345 8.86 -16.34 -11.85
C TRP A 345 7.93 -17.38 -12.50
N GLY A 346 8.29 -17.88 -13.68
CA GLY A 346 7.49 -18.89 -14.40
C GLY A 346 7.32 -20.19 -13.62
N HIS A 347 8.38 -20.69 -12.98
CA HIS A 347 8.34 -21.89 -12.14
C HIS A 347 7.31 -21.75 -11.01
N HIS A 348 7.30 -20.62 -10.32
CA HIS A 348 6.40 -20.39 -9.20
C HIS A 348 4.95 -20.14 -9.61
N MET A 349 4.72 -19.50 -10.76
CA MET A 349 3.36 -19.38 -11.30
C MET A 349 2.79 -20.73 -11.75
N LYS A 350 3.59 -21.61 -12.37
CA LYS A 350 3.17 -23.00 -12.61
C LYS A 350 2.79 -23.70 -11.32
N ARG A 351 3.58 -23.48 -10.26
CA ARG A 351 3.35 -24.13 -8.96
C ARG A 351 2.04 -23.69 -8.31
N LEU A 352 1.64 -22.41 -8.42
CA LEU A 352 0.32 -21.94 -7.98
C LEU A 352 -0.83 -22.72 -8.62
N VAL A 353 -0.68 -23.04 -9.91
CA VAL A 353 -1.70 -23.77 -10.68
C VAL A 353 -1.66 -25.26 -10.38
N ASN A 354 -0.47 -25.87 -10.38
CA ASN A 354 -0.28 -27.31 -10.15
C ASN A 354 -0.70 -27.75 -8.74
N LEU A 355 -0.59 -26.86 -7.76
CA LEU A 355 -1.05 -27.10 -6.38
C LEU A 355 -2.54 -26.74 -6.19
N GLU A 356 -3.24 -26.39 -7.26
CA GLU A 356 -4.65 -25.96 -7.25
C GLU A 356 -4.92 -24.80 -6.29
N LEU A 357 -3.91 -23.96 -6.05
CA LEU A 357 -4.04 -22.79 -5.21
C LEU A 357 -4.80 -21.69 -5.93
N ILE A 358 -4.50 -21.51 -7.21
CA ILE A 358 -5.17 -20.58 -8.11
C ILE A 358 -5.44 -21.35 -9.41
N PRO A 359 -6.55 -22.10 -9.52
CA PRO A 359 -6.95 -22.78 -10.76
C PRO A 359 -7.07 -21.79 -11.93
N VAL A 360 -6.87 -22.30 -13.14
CA VAL A 360 -6.95 -21.51 -14.38
C VAL A 360 -8.25 -21.82 -15.10
N VAL A 361 -8.95 -20.79 -15.53
CA VAL A 361 -10.13 -20.90 -16.39
C VAL A 361 -9.96 -19.96 -17.59
N ASP A 362 -10.30 -20.42 -18.79
CA ASP A 362 -10.30 -19.56 -19.97
C ASP A 362 -11.38 -18.48 -19.86
N ALA A 363 -11.09 -17.27 -20.31
CA ALA A 363 -12.02 -16.14 -20.18
C ALA A 363 -13.42 -16.47 -20.72
N GLY A 364 -13.56 -17.21 -21.83
CA GLY A 364 -14.86 -17.59 -22.39
C GLY A 364 -15.60 -18.73 -21.68
N GLN A 365 -14.97 -19.38 -20.70
CA GLN A 365 -15.58 -20.40 -19.84
C GLN A 365 -15.88 -19.86 -18.44
N CYS A 366 -15.46 -18.64 -18.16
CA CYS A 366 -15.68 -18.02 -16.87
C CYS A 366 -17.17 -17.65 -16.75
N ILE A 367 -17.76 -17.89 -15.59
CA ILE A 367 -19.18 -17.59 -15.30
C ILE A 367 -19.50 -16.09 -15.45
N PHE A 368 -18.45 -15.27 -15.45
CA PHE A 368 -18.47 -13.82 -15.63
C PHE A 368 -18.28 -13.38 -17.10
N SER A 369 -18.30 -14.31 -18.07
CA SER A 369 -17.94 -14.09 -19.49
C SER A 369 -19.07 -13.70 -20.43
#